data_AF-A0A2G6GBV2-F1
#
_entry.id   AF-A0A2G6GBV2-F1
#
_cell.length_a   1.000
_cell.length_b   1.000
_cell.length_c   1.000
_cell.angle_alpha   90.00
_cell.angle_beta   90.00
_cell.angle_gamma   90.00
#
_symmetry.space_group_name_H-M   'P 1'
#
loop_
_entity.id
_entity.type
_entity.pdbx_description
1 polymer ?
#
loop_
_entity_poly.entity_id
_entity_poly.type
_entity_poly.pdbx_seq_one_letter_code
_entity_poly.pdbx_strand_id
1 'polypeptide(L)'
;MSKKNHKNNTTLRISADASRITAIKQINDMLNTHTQVIKIDLLDASFPISRDFLLVLSKRFASDRYILRVADKKTMLSAQSLGIQAEVAGLRAEFERKYTSGNLATHNMSMLEYLWYEIRRGAMYIWFILFIRKTKTKKLPHFKKHNGQIILIIAGLFVSVTLLLFIFHFAVSKTIVTVSPQITVESVPANIIYKIMTGSLLEADNVKQMKKLEFPVETTMRFTVKTIDPESALRSRGIITIYNELTVNQELRPSTRFVTPDGLVFRSLDWVKIPKSKSLNGFTEMGTTDVEVVADDYDAADRIIGERGNILAGTDLTIPGLKFNRDKVYAKAKGDFSGGQNPTRHQVTEKEVKGFEGVLTEQVKKIGIDMVQEKIQNNAPEIGGDYMLFSDGVSFSGTTFEIVSGHKYGDFADEIELKVKTQVTALIIDKKATIEYLTRVFREKLLDGSEKELSIHADTLRIANVISRAKDGLSVKATMELEASKTFDFENATNVIVKHLKTLILGLPNDKAIEKLINEGHVKEVDIRSSPFWLKNVASNIDNVEFKIRQ
;
A
#
# COMPACT_ATOMS: atom_id res chain seq x y z
N MET A 1 -8.40 77.27 69.39
CA MET A 1 -8.04 78.47 68.59
C MET A 1 -7.99 78.01 67.13
N SER A 2 -8.71 78.51 66.14
CA SER A 2 -9.30 79.83 65.88
C SER A 2 -10.58 79.61 65.05
N LYS A 3 -11.73 80.11 65.52
CA LYS A 3 -12.99 80.15 64.76
C LYS A 3 -12.80 81.15 63.61
N LYS A 4 -12.63 80.67 62.37
CA LYS A 4 -12.61 81.53 61.19
C LYS A 4 -14.05 81.74 60.70
N ASN A 5 -14.51 82.98 60.89
CA ASN A 5 -15.77 83.56 60.44
C ASN A 5 -16.24 83.06 59.06
N HIS A 6 -17.43 82.45 59.01
CA HIS A 6 -18.23 82.42 57.80
C HIS A 6 -18.73 83.85 57.51
N LYS A 7 -18.05 84.56 56.60
CA LYS A 7 -18.66 85.68 55.89
C LYS A 7 -19.76 85.09 55.01
N ASN A 8 -21.01 85.52 55.21
CA ASN A 8 -22.12 85.24 54.31
C ASN A 8 -21.83 85.90 52.96
N ASN A 9 -21.20 85.19 52.02
CA ASN A 9 -20.93 85.71 50.69
C ASN A 9 -22.23 85.69 49.86
N THR A 10 -22.77 86.87 49.55
CA THR A 10 -23.89 87.01 48.60
C THR A 10 -23.47 86.46 47.24
N THR A 11 -24.30 85.59 46.65
CA THR A 11 -24.04 85.00 45.33
C THR A 11 -25.05 85.54 44.31
N LEU A 12 -24.56 86.19 43.26
CA LEU A 12 -25.35 86.61 42.10
C LEU A 12 -25.29 85.50 41.06
N ARG A 13 -26.43 84.89 40.75
CA ARG A 13 -26.53 83.91 39.65
C ARG A 13 -27.04 84.61 38.40
N ILE A 14 -26.24 84.59 37.34
CA ILE A 14 -26.67 85.08 36.03
C ILE A 14 -27.54 84.00 35.39
N SER A 15 -28.79 84.35 35.10
CA SER A 15 -29.76 83.43 34.50
C SER A 15 -29.40 83.11 33.05
N ALA A 16 -29.83 81.94 32.58
CA ALA A 16 -29.54 81.46 31.23
C ALA A 16 -30.18 82.31 30.11
N ASP A 17 -31.16 83.14 30.41
CA ASP A 17 -31.80 84.07 29.46
C ASP A 17 -31.15 85.47 29.45
N ALA A 18 -30.19 85.75 30.34
CA ALA A 18 -29.57 87.06 30.44
C ALA A 18 -28.55 87.31 29.32
N SER A 19 -28.74 88.39 28.54
CA SER A 19 -27.75 88.85 27.56
C SER A 19 -26.49 89.42 28.24
N ARG A 20 -25.36 89.45 27.51
CA ARG A 20 -24.07 89.97 28.01
C ARG A 20 -24.18 91.36 28.68
N ILE A 21 -24.93 92.27 28.08
CA ILE A 21 -25.12 93.64 28.60
C ILE A 21 -25.96 93.61 29.88
N THR A 22 -27.02 92.82 29.90
CA THR A 22 -27.91 92.63 31.06
C THR A 22 -27.15 92.06 32.25
N ALA A 23 -26.29 91.06 32.01
CA ALA A 23 -25.44 90.48 33.04
C ALA A 23 -24.46 91.51 33.64
N ILE A 24 -23.81 92.34 32.82
CA ILE A 24 -22.92 93.40 33.32
C ILE A 24 -23.70 94.44 34.15
N LYS A 25 -24.94 94.77 33.75
CA LYS A 25 -25.79 95.69 34.52
C LYS A 25 -26.18 95.08 35.87
N GLN A 26 -26.61 93.81 35.89
CA GLN A 26 -26.92 93.09 37.13
C GLN A 26 -25.70 93.01 38.06
N ILE A 27 -24.51 92.77 37.51
CA ILE A 27 -23.25 92.77 38.28
C ILE A 27 -22.97 94.15 38.88
N ASN A 28 -23.13 95.22 38.08
CA ASN A 28 -22.95 96.60 38.55
C ASN A 28 -23.92 96.97 39.67
N ASP A 29 -25.21 96.65 39.49
CA ASP A 29 -26.26 96.96 40.48
C ASP A 29 -26.02 96.17 41.78
N MET A 30 -25.59 94.90 41.67
CA MET A 30 -25.26 94.08 42.83
C MET A 30 -24.01 94.57 43.56
N LEU A 31 -22.98 95.02 42.82
CA LEU A 31 -21.77 95.59 43.40
C LEU A 31 -22.04 96.95 44.08
N ASN A 32 -22.91 97.79 43.52
CA ASN A 32 -23.23 99.07 44.15
C ASN A 32 -24.08 98.92 45.42
N THR A 33 -24.88 97.86 45.50
CA THR A 33 -25.75 97.58 46.66
C THR A 33 -25.06 96.80 47.80
N HIS A 34 -23.92 96.15 47.53
CA HIS A 34 -23.22 95.32 48.52
C HIS A 34 -21.75 95.74 48.67
N THR A 35 -21.32 95.95 49.91
CA THR A 35 -19.93 96.31 50.26
C THR A 35 -19.02 95.10 50.49
N GLN A 36 -19.55 93.88 50.52
CA GLN A 36 -18.80 92.63 50.71
C GLN A 36 -18.43 91.97 49.38
N VAL A 37 -17.47 91.04 49.40
CA VAL A 37 -17.05 90.26 48.22
C VAL A 37 -18.21 89.37 47.74
N ILE A 38 -18.59 89.52 46.48
CA ILE A 38 -19.75 88.83 45.88
C ILE A 38 -19.27 87.67 45.01
N LYS A 39 -19.95 86.53 45.08
CA LYS A 39 -19.71 85.44 44.10
C LYS A 39 -20.61 85.63 42.89
N ILE A 40 -20.03 85.73 41.70
CA ILE A 40 -20.79 85.84 40.45
C ILE A 40 -20.79 84.47 39.79
N ASP A 41 -21.95 83.84 39.74
CA ASP A 41 -22.15 82.51 39.17
C ASP A 41 -22.54 82.64 37.69
N LEU A 42 -21.61 82.25 36.81
CA LEU A 42 -21.75 82.28 35.36
C LEU A 42 -21.91 80.88 34.76
N LEU A 43 -22.19 79.85 35.58
CA LEU A 43 -22.26 78.47 35.11
C LEU A 43 -23.33 78.24 34.04
N ASP A 44 -24.44 78.96 34.14
CA ASP A 44 -25.58 78.83 33.24
C ASP A 44 -25.68 79.99 32.23
N ALA A 45 -24.66 80.86 32.13
CA ALA A 45 -24.71 82.02 31.24
C ALA A 45 -24.83 81.60 29.76
N SER A 46 -25.79 82.19 29.03
CA SER A 46 -26.03 81.86 27.61
C SER A 46 -25.08 82.53 26.62
N PHE A 47 -24.21 83.41 27.09
CA PHE A 47 -23.21 84.08 26.26
C PHE A 47 -21.80 83.53 26.55
N PRO A 48 -20.91 83.52 25.54
CA PRO A 48 -19.55 83.06 25.74
C PRO A 48 -18.79 83.98 26.71
N ILE A 49 -18.18 83.40 27.75
CA ILE A 49 -17.31 84.10 28.70
C ILE A 49 -15.93 84.31 28.04
N SER A 50 -15.91 85.17 27.02
CA SER A 50 -14.70 85.47 26.25
C SER A 50 -13.72 86.35 27.02
N ARG A 51 -12.47 86.43 26.54
CA ARG A 51 -11.45 87.32 27.11
C ARG A 51 -11.91 88.79 27.13
N ASP A 52 -12.66 89.22 26.13
CA ASP A 52 -13.20 90.59 26.07
C ASP A 52 -14.24 90.85 27.16
N PHE A 53 -15.07 89.85 27.48
CA PHE A 53 -16.02 89.97 28.59
C PHE A 53 -15.29 90.10 29.92
N LEU A 54 -14.27 89.27 30.15
CA LEU A 54 -13.44 89.33 31.35
C LEU A 54 -12.65 90.65 31.44
N LEU A 55 -12.13 91.16 30.31
CA LEU A 55 -11.46 92.46 30.24
C LEU A 55 -12.41 93.59 30.65
N VAL A 56 -13.64 93.59 30.15
CA VAL A 56 -14.67 94.57 30.54
C VAL A 56 -14.95 94.48 32.04
N LEU A 57 -15.05 93.28 32.61
CA LEU A 57 -15.22 93.13 34.06
C LEU A 57 -14.03 93.68 34.84
N SER A 58 -12.80 93.32 34.45
CA SER A 58 -11.57 93.76 35.15
C SER A 58 -11.34 95.27 35.09
N LYS A 59 -11.75 95.94 34.01
CA LYS A 59 -11.59 97.40 33.86
C LYS A 59 -12.72 98.18 34.52
N ARG A 60 -13.93 97.62 34.56
CA ARG A 60 -15.13 98.32 35.06
C ARG A 60 -15.34 98.15 36.55
N PHE A 61 -14.85 97.04 37.13
CA PHE A 61 -15.07 96.70 38.53
C PHE A 61 -13.74 96.31 39.19
N ALA A 62 -13.55 96.68 40.46
CA ALA A 62 -12.39 96.26 41.24
C ALA A 62 -12.41 94.74 41.46
N SER A 63 -11.34 94.06 41.05
CA SER A 63 -11.27 92.60 40.94
C SER A 63 -11.20 91.85 42.27
N ASP A 64 -10.96 92.56 43.37
CA ASP A 64 -10.98 92.06 44.75
C ASP A 64 -12.41 91.99 45.33
N ARG A 65 -13.37 92.68 44.72
CA ARG A 65 -14.76 92.73 45.21
C ARG A 65 -15.65 91.60 44.70
N TYR A 66 -15.15 90.74 43.81
CA TYR A 66 -15.93 89.60 43.32
C TYR A 66 -15.09 88.37 42.99
N ILE A 67 -15.74 87.20 43.05
CA ILE A 67 -15.18 85.91 42.64
C ILE A 67 -16.06 85.32 41.55
N LEU A 68 -15.49 85.03 40.37
CA LEU A 68 -16.20 84.39 39.27
C LEU A 68 -16.30 82.88 39.46
N ARG A 69 -17.50 82.30 39.35
CA ARG A 69 -17.70 80.85 39.21
C ARG A 69 -17.94 80.52 37.75
N VAL A 70 -17.08 79.70 37.18
CA VAL A 70 -17.09 79.35 35.75
C VAL A 70 -17.09 77.84 35.54
N ALA A 71 -17.59 77.39 34.39
CA ALA A 71 -17.83 75.97 34.14
C ALA A 71 -16.54 75.19 33.82
N ASP A 72 -15.51 75.85 33.29
CA ASP A 72 -14.30 75.21 32.80
C ASP A 72 -13.00 75.86 33.31
N LYS A 73 -11.94 75.04 33.38
CA LYS A 73 -10.62 75.45 33.90
C LYS A 73 -9.91 76.47 33.01
N LYS A 74 -10.16 76.48 31.69
CA LYS A 74 -9.52 77.39 30.74
C LYS A 74 -10.01 78.82 30.93
N THR A 75 -11.31 79.00 31.15
CA THR A 75 -11.95 80.28 31.47
C THR A 75 -11.50 80.79 32.84
N MET A 76 -11.35 79.89 33.83
CA MET A 76 -10.81 80.24 35.15
C MET A 76 -9.38 80.80 35.03
N LEU A 77 -8.49 80.09 34.32
CA LEU A 77 -7.11 80.55 34.08
C LEU A 77 -7.08 81.88 33.31
N SER A 78 -7.97 82.06 32.34
CA SER A 78 -8.09 83.31 31.58
C SER A 78 -8.51 84.48 32.47
N ALA A 79 -9.47 84.29 33.37
CA ALA A 79 -9.89 85.30 34.34
C ALA A 79 -8.76 85.64 35.35
N GLN A 80 -8.08 84.61 35.87
CA GLN A 80 -6.95 84.78 36.79
C GLN A 80 -5.79 85.53 36.12
N SER A 81 -5.52 85.30 34.83
CA SER A 81 -4.50 86.04 34.07
C SER A 81 -4.79 87.55 33.94
N LEU A 82 -6.05 87.95 34.16
CA LEU A 82 -6.50 89.35 34.16
C LEU A 82 -6.65 89.91 35.59
N GLY A 83 -6.14 89.22 36.61
CA GLY A 83 -6.19 89.65 38.01
C GLY A 83 -7.56 89.46 38.68
N ILE A 84 -8.47 88.69 38.07
CA ILE A 84 -9.79 88.38 38.63
C ILE A 84 -9.74 87.07 39.42
N GLN A 85 -10.27 87.06 40.63
CA GLN A 85 -10.45 85.81 41.39
C GLN A 85 -11.52 84.94 40.72
N ALA A 86 -11.18 83.71 40.35
CA ALA A 86 -12.10 82.77 39.70
C ALA A 86 -11.95 81.34 40.22
N GLU A 87 -13.05 80.61 40.33
CA GLU A 87 -13.13 79.19 40.72
C GLU A 87 -13.95 78.37 39.71
N VAL A 88 -13.52 77.13 39.42
CA VAL A 88 -14.32 76.19 38.62
C VAL A 88 -15.40 75.55 39.49
N ALA A 89 -16.64 75.54 38.99
CA ALA A 89 -17.78 74.88 39.62
C ALA A 89 -18.61 74.11 38.57
N GLY A 90 -19.45 73.17 39.02
CA GLY A 90 -20.31 72.35 38.14
C GLY A 90 -20.06 70.84 38.22
N LEU A 91 -20.98 70.07 37.63
CA LEU A 91 -21.05 68.59 37.78
C LEU A 91 -19.74 67.89 37.39
N ARG A 92 -19.12 68.34 36.30
CA ARG A 92 -17.86 67.79 35.80
C ARG A 92 -16.69 68.12 36.74
N ALA A 93 -16.67 69.31 37.34
CA ALA A 93 -15.63 69.72 38.27
C ALA A 93 -15.74 69.00 39.64
N GLU A 94 -16.96 68.69 40.08
CA GLU A 94 -17.20 67.89 41.29
C GLU A 94 -16.77 66.43 41.12
N PHE A 95 -17.05 65.84 39.95
CA PHE A 95 -16.57 64.52 39.60
C PHE A 95 -15.03 64.48 39.57
N GLU A 96 -14.40 65.43 38.88
CA GLU A 96 -12.94 65.49 38.76
C GLU A 96 -12.25 65.72 40.13
N ARG A 97 -12.81 66.55 41.03
CA ARG A 97 -12.27 66.71 42.40
C ARG A 97 -12.35 65.43 43.24
N LYS A 98 -13.37 64.60 43.02
CA LYS A 98 -13.67 63.45 43.88
C LYS A 98 -13.09 62.14 43.36
N TYR A 99 -12.90 62.03 42.04
CA TYR A 99 -12.52 60.79 41.36
C TYR A 99 -11.25 60.88 40.53
N THR A 100 -10.70 62.08 40.35
CA THR A 100 -9.43 62.27 39.65
C THR A 100 -8.36 62.66 40.66
N SER A 101 -7.59 61.67 41.13
CA SER A 101 -6.31 61.95 41.77
C SER A 101 -5.38 62.63 40.75
N GLY A 102 -4.67 63.67 41.16
CA GLY A 102 -3.82 64.46 40.26
C GLY A 102 -2.84 63.62 39.45
N ASN A 103 -2.58 64.08 38.21
CA ASN A 103 -1.57 63.64 37.24
C ASN A 103 -1.87 62.35 36.46
N LEU A 104 -2.68 62.50 35.40
CA LEU A 104 -2.84 61.52 34.31
C LEU A 104 -1.85 61.72 33.14
N ALA A 105 -0.88 62.62 33.27
CA ALA A 105 -0.01 62.99 32.15
C ALA A 105 1.32 62.22 32.05
N THR A 106 1.56 61.18 32.86
CA THR A 106 2.91 60.57 32.97
C THR A 106 2.98 59.04 32.89
N HIS A 107 1.98 58.34 32.33
CA HIS A 107 2.09 56.88 32.14
C HIS A 107 1.92 56.45 30.69
N ASN A 108 2.92 55.70 30.21
CA ASN A 108 2.95 55.00 28.93
C ASN A 108 2.00 53.79 29.04
N MET A 109 0.71 53.98 28.76
CA MET A 109 -0.31 52.93 28.80
C MET A 109 -0.52 52.33 27.40
N SER A 110 -0.77 51.04 27.32
CA SER A 110 -1.20 50.39 26.06
C SER A 110 -2.62 50.81 25.66
N MET A 111 -2.96 50.72 24.37
CA MET A 111 -4.32 51.04 23.87
C MET A 111 -5.43 50.28 24.60
N LEU A 112 -5.15 49.04 25.02
CA LEU A 112 -6.12 48.19 25.72
C LEU A 112 -6.32 48.61 27.18
N GLU A 113 -5.25 49.05 27.85
CA GLU A 113 -5.34 49.63 29.21
C GLU A 113 -6.04 50.98 29.20
N TYR A 114 -5.80 51.80 28.18
CA TYR A 114 -6.51 53.07 28.00
C TYR A 114 -8.01 52.85 27.74
N LEU A 115 -8.36 51.86 26.92
CA LEU A 115 -9.75 51.49 26.66
C LEU A 115 -10.45 51.03 27.95
N TRP A 116 -9.83 50.13 28.72
CA TRP A 116 -10.38 49.69 30.01
C TRP A 116 -10.50 50.82 31.03
N TYR A 117 -9.53 51.74 31.04
CA TYR A 117 -9.58 52.94 31.87
C TYR A 117 -10.79 53.82 31.52
N GLU A 118 -11.03 54.11 30.24
CA GLU A 118 -12.18 54.93 29.80
C GLU A 118 -13.53 54.23 30.05
N ILE A 119 -13.63 52.90 29.86
CA ILE A 119 -14.84 52.14 30.21
C ILE A 119 -15.11 52.23 31.73
N ARG A 120 -14.07 52.04 32.55
CA ARG A 120 -14.19 52.11 34.01
C ARG A 120 -14.54 53.52 34.47
N ARG A 121 -13.98 54.54 33.82
CA ARG A 121 -14.29 55.96 34.05
C ARG A 121 -15.73 56.29 33.69
N GLY A 122 -16.22 55.81 32.55
CA GLY A 122 -17.63 55.93 32.15
C GLY A 122 -18.57 55.29 33.16
N ALA A 123 -18.24 54.08 33.63
CA ALA A 123 -19.01 53.39 34.67
C ALA A 123 -19.01 54.16 36.00
N MET A 124 -17.86 54.70 36.43
CA MET A 124 -17.76 55.54 37.63
C MET A 124 -18.56 56.83 37.52
N TYR A 125 -18.61 57.46 36.34
CA TYR A 125 -19.42 58.65 36.09
C TYR A 125 -20.92 58.36 36.16
N ILE A 126 -21.37 57.24 35.57
CA ILE A 126 -22.75 56.78 35.65
C ILE A 126 -23.11 56.46 37.12
N TRP A 127 -22.22 55.80 37.85
CA TRP A 127 -22.41 55.51 39.27
C TRP A 127 -22.46 56.79 40.13
N PHE A 128 -21.62 57.78 39.84
CA PHE A 128 -21.64 59.10 40.50
C PHE A 128 -22.99 59.82 40.29
N ILE A 129 -23.52 59.79 39.07
CA ILE A 129 -24.83 60.38 38.74
C ILE A 129 -25.96 59.63 39.47
N LEU A 130 -25.94 58.30 39.47
CA LEU A 130 -27.05 57.49 39.97
C LEU A 130 -27.10 57.38 41.49
N PHE A 131 -25.96 57.26 42.18
CA PHE A 131 -25.93 56.90 43.60
C PHE A 131 -25.50 58.02 44.54
N ILE A 132 -24.56 58.88 44.16
CA ILE A 132 -23.97 59.84 45.11
C ILE A 132 -24.85 61.06 45.34
N ARG A 133 -25.64 61.47 44.33
CA ARG A 133 -26.54 62.61 44.46
C ARG A 133 -27.81 62.31 45.28
N LYS A 134 -28.16 61.03 45.50
CA LYS A 134 -29.36 60.63 46.27
C LYS A 134 -29.24 60.75 47.79
N THR A 135 -28.10 61.17 48.36
CA THR A 135 -27.88 61.17 49.82
C THR A 135 -28.16 62.49 50.56
N LYS A 136 -28.79 63.49 49.92
CA LYS A 136 -29.45 64.59 50.65
C LYS A 136 -30.80 64.93 50.04
N THR A 137 -31.80 64.16 50.45
CA THR A 137 -33.15 64.60 50.87
C THR A 137 -34.00 63.35 50.98
N LYS A 138 -34.45 63.03 52.21
CA LYS A 138 -35.56 62.08 52.39
C LYS A 138 -36.79 62.70 51.72
N LYS A 139 -37.20 62.15 50.59
CA LYS A 139 -38.59 62.21 50.13
C LYS A 139 -39.04 60.77 49.87
N LEU A 140 -40.16 60.42 50.49
CA LEU A 140 -40.82 59.13 50.33
C LEU A 140 -40.99 58.80 48.84
N PRO A 141 -40.79 57.55 48.41
CA PRO A 141 -41.10 57.18 47.04
C PRO A 141 -42.61 57.08 46.91
N HIS A 142 -43.23 58.10 46.32
CA HIS A 142 -44.47 57.88 45.60
C HIS A 142 -44.09 57.05 44.36
N PHE A 143 -44.42 55.76 44.35
CA PHE A 143 -44.34 54.94 43.15
C PHE A 143 -45.29 55.56 42.12
N LYS A 144 -44.72 56.33 41.19
CA LYS A 144 -45.40 56.75 39.98
C LYS A 144 -45.71 55.46 39.20
N LYS A 145 -46.99 55.23 38.93
CA LYS A 145 -47.55 54.11 38.16
C LYS A 145 -46.60 53.76 37.01
N HIS A 146 -46.00 52.58 37.09
CA HIS A 146 -45.05 52.09 36.09
C HIS A 146 -45.67 52.17 34.70
N ASN A 147 -44.97 52.76 33.73
CA ASN A 147 -45.30 52.61 32.32
C ASN A 147 -45.14 51.13 31.96
N GLY A 148 -46.21 50.33 32.07
CA GLY A 148 -46.23 48.92 31.66
C GLY A 148 -45.76 48.71 30.23
N GLN A 149 -45.86 49.76 29.40
CA GLN A 149 -45.33 49.81 28.03
C GLN A 149 -43.81 49.58 27.96
N ILE A 150 -43.01 50.09 28.91
CA ILE A 150 -41.55 49.91 28.89
C ILE A 150 -41.17 48.45 29.24
N ILE A 151 -41.88 47.84 30.19
CA ILE A 151 -41.67 46.44 30.56
C ILE A 151 -42.07 45.51 29.39
N LEU A 152 -43.17 45.83 28.69
CA LEU A 152 -43.59 45.10 27.50
C LEU A 152 -42.61 45.24 26.33
N ILE A 153 -41.99 46.42 26.13
CA ILE A 153 -40.95 46.62 25.11
C ILE A 153 -39.70 45.78 25.45
N ILE A 154 -39.28 45.75 26.73
CA ILE A 154 -38.11 44.95 27.16
C ILE A 154 -38.40 43.45 27.02
N ALA A 155 -39.60 43.01 27.43
CA ALA A 155 -40.02 41.61 27.27
C ALA A 155 -40.12 41.22 25.79
N GLY A 156 -40.69 42.08 24.95
CA GLY A 156 -40.78 41.88 23.50
C GLY A 156 -39.39 41.82 22.84
N LEU A 157 -38.46 42.68 23.24
CA LEU A 157 -37.07 42.63 22.77
C LEU A 157 -36.38 41.33 23.20
N PHE A 158 -36.55 40.91 24.46
CA PHE A 158 -35.97 39.67 24.95
C PHE A 158 -36.50 38.45 24.19
N VAL A 159 -37.83 38.37 23.98
CA VAL A 159 -38.45 37.30 23.19
C VAL A 159 -37.96 37.35 21.74
N SER A 160 -37.85 38.53 21.13
CA SER A 160 -37.35 38.70 19.77
C SER A 160 -35.89 38.26 19.63
N VAL A 161 -35.01 38.63 20.57
CA VAL A 161 -33.61 38.20 20.59
C VAL A 161 -33.49 36.70 20.82
N THR A 162 -34.30 36.14 21.72
CA THR A 162 -34.30 34.69 22.00
C THR A 162 -34.77 33.90 20.78
N LEU A 163 -35.84 34.37 20.11
CA LEU A 163 -36.34 33.78 18.88
C LEU A 163 -35.31 33.89 17.75
N LEU A 164 -34.63 35.03 17.62
CA LEU A 164 -33.56 35.21 16.64
C LEU A 164 -32.39 34.25 16.90
N LEU A 165 -31.94 34.10 18.15
CA LEU A 165 -30.89 33.16 18.53
C LEU A 165 -31.31 31.71 18.30
N PHE A 166 -32.58 31.38 18.55
CA PHE A 166 -33.13 30.06 18.27
C PHE A 166 -33.13 29.77 16.76
N ILE A 167 -33.64 30.68 15.94
CA ILE A 167 -33.62 30.53 14.47
C ILE A 167 -32.18 30.47 13.96
N PHE A 168 -31.29 31.32 14.47
CA PHE A 168 -29.88 31.34 14.10
C PHE A 168 -29.16 30.03 14.46
N HIS A 169 -29.47 29.44 15.62
CA HIS A 169 -28.93 28.14 16.03
C HIS A 169 -29.23 27.04 15.01
N PHE A 170 -30.48 26.95 14.54
CA PHE A 170 -30.90 25.95 13.55
C PHE A 170 -30.52 26.30 12.11
N ALA A 171 -30.49 27.58 11.75
CA ALA A 171 -30.19 28.04 10.40
C ALA A 171 -28.69 28.01 10.05
N VAL A 172 -27.81 28.11 11.05
CA VAL A 172 -26.35 28.20 10.85
C VAL A 172 -25.62 26.90 11.15
N SER A 173 -26.27 25.94 11.81
CA SER A 173 -25.66 24.63 12.06
C SER A 173 -25.33 23.93 10.73
N LYS A 174 -24.05 23.71 10.45
CA LYS A 174 -23.57 22.88 9.33
C LYS A 174 -22.65 21.80 9.87
N THR A 175 -22.69 20.61 9.31
CA THR A 175 -21.82 19.51 9.68
C THR A 175 -21.12 18.98 8.43
N ILE A 176 -19.80 18.99 8.44
CA ILE A 176 -18.98 18.44 7.38
C ILE A 176 -18.45 17.09 7.89
N VAL A 177 -18.86 16.02 7.21
CA VAL A 177 -18.41 14.65 7.45
C VAL A 177 -17.37 14.34 6.40
N THR A 178 -16.11 14.30 6.81
CA THR A 178 -15.01 13.91 5.94
C THR A 178 -14.82 12.41 6.04
N VAL A 179 -14.97 11.69 4.94
CA VAL A 179 -14.92 10.22 4.90
C VAL A 179 -13.76 9.73 4.04
N SER A 180 -13.10 8.66 4.49
CA SER A 180 -12.24 7.83 3.66
C SER A 180 -13.00 6.56 3.32
N PRO A 181 -13.43 6.37 2.06
CA PRO A 181 -14.30 5.27 1.70
C PRO A 181 -13.58 3.92 1.84
N GLN A 182 -14.36 2.87 2.09
CA GLN A 182 -13.82 1.52 2.12
C GLN A 182 -13.56 1.01 0.70
N ILE A 183 -12.36 0.49 0.46
CA ILE A 183 -11.96 -0.12 -0.82
C ILE A 183 -12.25 -1.62 -0.74
N THR A 184 -12.99 -2.13 -1.72
CA THR A 184 -13.25 -3.56 -1.87
C THR A 184 -12.54 -4.06 -3.12
N VAL A 185 -11.75 -5.12 -2.98
CA VAL A 185 -11.15 -5.83 -4.11
C VAL A 185 -11.98 -7.08 -4.35
N GLU A 186 -12.46 -7.27 -5.58
CA GLU A 186 -13.23 -8.44 -5.97
C GLU A 186 -12.72 -9.07 -7.27
N SER A 187 -12.83 -10.40 -7.37
CA SER A 187 -12.57 -11.11 -8.62
C SER A 187 -13.75 -10.92 -9.57
N VAL A 188 -13.44 -10.65 -10.84
CA VAL A 188 -14.41 -10.48 -11.92
C VAL A 188 -14.34 -11.70 -12.85
N PRO A 189 -15.08 -12.79 -12.55
CA PRO A 189 -15.10 -13.95 -13.42
C PRO A 189 -16.07 -13.74 -14.60
N ALA A 190 -15.66 -14.14 -15.79
CA ALA A 190 -16.54 -14.25 -16.95
C ALA A 190 -16.17 -15.42 -17.87
N ASN A 191 -17.19 -16.01 -18.49
CA ASN A 191 -17.01 -17.08 -19.46
C ASN A 191 -16.81 -16.49 -20.85
N ILE A 192 -15.63 -16.70 -21.40
CA ILE A 192 -15.21 -16.20 -22.71
C ILE A 192 -14.99 -17.38 -23.65
N ILE A 193 -15.44 -17.23 -24.89
CA ILE A 193 -15.19 -18.19 -25.96
C ILE A 193 -14.06 -17.62 -26.82
N TYR A 194 -12.95 -18.32 -26.88
CA TYR A 194 -11.81 -17.98 -27.71
C TYR A 194 -11.88 -18.75 -29.02
N LYS A 195 -11.73 -18.07 -30.16
CA LYS A 195 -11.75 -18.68 -31.49
C LYS A 195 -10.60 -18.21 -32.36
N ILE A 196 -10.11 -19.11 -33.20
CA ILE A 196 -9.22 -18.76 -34.30
C ILE A 196 -10.09 -18.18 -35.41
N MET A 197 -10.14 -16.84 -35.50
CA MET A 197 -11.02 -16.16 -36.44
C MET A 197 -10.49 -16.28 -37.87
N THR A 198 -11.28 -16.91 -38.74
CA THR A 198 -11.18 -16.84 -40.21
C THR A 198 -12.29 -15.94 -40.74
N GLY A 199 -12.11 -14.62 -40.61
CA GLY A 199 -13.00 -13.60 -41.19
C GLY A 199 -13.73 -12.72 -40.19
N SER A 200 -14.45 -11.72 -40.71
CA SER A 200 -15.17 -10.69 -39.96
C SER A 200 -16.66 -11.04 -39.87
N LEU A 201 -17.04 -11.91 -38.92
CA LEU A 201 -18.43 -11.99 -38.47
C LEU A 201 -18.59 -11.14 -37.21
N LEU A 202 -19.74 -10.46 -37.08
CA LEU A 202 -20.18 -9.84 -35.83
C LEU A 202 -20.46 -10.96 -34.82
N GLU A 203 -19.44 -11.36 -34.07
CA GLU A 203 -19.58 -12.33 -33.00
C GLU A 203 -20.16 -11.69 -31.74
N ALA A 204 -20.77 -12.50 -30.87
CA ALA A 204 -21.21 -12.04 -29.56
C ALA A 204 -20.02 -11.49 -28.76
N ASP A 205 -20.26 -10.51 -27.89
CA ASP A 205 -19.16 -9.79 -27.22
C ASP A 205 -18.33 -10.68 -26.27
N ASN A 206 -18.87 -11.81 -25.81
CA ASN A 206 -18.10 -12.78 -25.04
C ASN A 206 -17.22 -13.71 -25.90
N VAL A 207 -17.10 -13.45 -27.21
CA VAL A 207 -16.23 -14.18 -28.13
C VAL A 207 -15.01 -13.33 -28.46
N LYS A 208 -13.81 -13.89 -28.27
CA LYS A 208 -12.52 -13.19 -28.43
C LYS A 208 -11.56 -13.96 -29.33
N GLN A 209 -10.63 -13.24 -29.94
CA GLN A 209 -9.65 -13.83 -30.85
C GLN A 209 -8.59 -14.64 -30.11
N MET A 210 -8.28 -15.79 -30.69
CA MET A 210 -7.13 -16.64 -30.36
C MET A 210 -6.31 -16.84 -31.63
N LYS A 211 -4.99 -16.94 -31.47
CA LYS A 211 -4.06 -17.26 -32.56
C LYS A 211 -3.27 -18.51 -32.22
N LYS A 212 -2.83 -19.22 -33.26
CA LYS A 212 -1.82 -20.27 -33.18
C LYS A 212 -0.48 -19.68 -33.56
N LEU A 213 0.49 -19.83 -32.68
CA LEU A 213 1.89 -19.54 -32.95
C LEU A 213 2.60 -20.86 -33.21
N GLU A 214 3.14 -21.03 -34.41
CA GLU A 214 3.76 -22.28 -34.85
C GLU A 214 5.17 -22.03 -35.36
N PHE A 215 6.17 -22.71 -34.79
CA PHE A 215 7.55 -22.61 -35.23
C PHE A 215 8.35 -23.87 -34.85
N PRO A 216 9.36 -24.22 -35.66
CA PRO A 216 10.26 -25.31 -35.32
C PRO A 216 11.23 -24.88 -34.22
N VAL A 217 11.58 -25.82 -33.34
CA VAL A 217 12.65 -25.67 -32.35
C VAL A 217 13.58 -26.86 -32.50
N GLU A 218 14.88 -26.58 -32.53
CA GLU A 218 15.91 -27.59 -32.57
C GLU A 218 16.99 -27.33 -31.54
N THR A 219 17.53 -28.40 -30.99
CA THR A 219 18.69 -28.33 -30.09
C THR A 219 19.53 -29.59 -30.26
N THR A 220 20.81 -29.47 -29.91
CA THR A 220 21.80 -30.53 -30.06
C THR A 220 22.56 -30.66 -28.76
N MET A 221 22.79 -31.90 -28.33
CA MET A 221 23.54 -32.18 -27.10
C MET A 221 24.45 -33.40 -27.28
N ARG A 222 25.60 -33.36 -26.60
CA ARG A 222 26.54 -34.47 -26.53
C ARG A 222 26.27 -35.33 -25.31
N PHE A 223 26.35 -36.64 -25.50
CA PHE A 223 26.17 -37.63 -24.46
C PHE A 223 27.34 -38.59 -24.44
N THR A 224 27.84 -38.88 -23.25
CA THR A 224 28.82 -39.95 -23.03
C THR A 224 28.12 -41.31 -23.05
N VAL A 225 28.60 -42.21 -23.89
CA VAL A 225 28.15 -43.60 -23.98
C VAL A 225 28.79 -44.39 -22.85
N LYS A 226 27.99 -45.08 -22.06
CA LYS A 226 28.44 -45.86 -20.89
C LYS A 226 28.28 -47.35 -21.10
N THR A 227 27.50 -47.78 -22.09
CA THR A 227 27.34 -49.20 -22.36
C THR A 227 28.65 -49.76 -22.90
N ILE A 228 29.22 -50.73 -22.19
CA ILE A 228 30.45 -51.42 -22.59
C ILE A 228 30.08 -52.60 -23.49
N ASP A 229 30.82 -52.77 -24.59
CA ASP A 229 30.72 -53.95 -25.45
C ASP A 229 31.39 -55.16 -24.76
N PRO A 230 30.63 -56.19 -24.38
CA PRO A 230 31.19 -57.38 -23.74
C PRO A 230 32.13 -58.17 -24.66
N GLU A 231 31.97 -58.09 -25.97
CA GLU A 231 32.83 -58.79 -26.94
C GLU A 231 34.20 -58.11 -27.12
N SER A 232 34.37 -56.89 -26.59
CA SER A 232 35.67 -56.19 -26.61
C SER A 232 36.67 -56.70 -25.57
N ALA A 233 36.29 -57.68 -24.74
CA ALA A 233 37.19 -58.34 -23.79
C ALA A 233 38.24 -59.18 -24.52
N LEU A 234 39.50 -59.12 -24.07
CA LEU A 234 40.55 -60.00 -24.59
C LEU A 234 40.59 -61.29 -23.78
N ARG A 235 40.77 -62.42 -24.48
CA ARG A 235 40.82 -63.75 -23.87
C ARG A 235 42.23 -64.09 -23.46
N SER A 236 42.41 -64.51 -22.22
CA SER A 236 43.68 -65.04 -21.73
C SER A 236 44.00 -66.39 -22.37
N ARG A 237 45.29 -66.63 -22.59
CA ARG A 237 45.83 -67.90 -23.07
C ARG A 237 46.85 -68.44 -22.09
N GLY A 238 46.98 -69.77 -22.08
CA GLY A 238 48.03 -70.41 -21.33
C GLY A 238 48.11 -71.91 -21.60
N ILE A 239 49.13 -72.53 -21.02
CA ILE A 239 49.38 -73.96 -21.16
C ILE A 239 48.96 -74.64 -19.86
N ILE A 240 48.17 -75.69 -20.00
CA ILE A 240 47.85 -76.61 -18.90
C ILE A 240 48.58 -77.93 -19.10
N THR A 241 48.98 -78.55 -18.01
CA THR A 241 49.40 -79.96 -17.99
C THR A 241 48.21 -80.78 -17.52
N ILE A 242 47.78 -81.74 -18.34
CA ILE A 242 46.67 -82.64 -18.02
C ILE A 242 47.28 -83.96 -17.53
N TYR A 243 46.78 -84.45 -16.40
CA TYR A 243 47.21 -85.67 -15.75
C TYR A 243 46.15 -86.75 -15.93
N ASN A 244 46.61 -87.96 -16.22
CA ASN A 244 45.77 -89.15 -16.35
C ASN A 244 46.33 -90.28 -15.48
N GLU A 245 45.61 -90.59 -14.40
CA GLU A 245 45.95 -91.70 -13.50
C GLU A 245 45.43 -93.05 -14.01
N LEU A 246 44.57 -93.05 -15.04
CA LEU A 246 43.95 -94.26 -15.57
C LEU A 246 44.95 -95.11 -16.36
N THR A 247 44.74 -96.43 -16.34
CA THR A 247 45.52 -97.40 -17.11
C THR A 247 45.15 -97.45 -18.61
N VAL A 248 44.30 -96.52 -19.06
CA VAL A 248 43.86 -96.36 -20.45
C VAL A 248 44.19 -94.97 -20.96
N ASN A 249 44.51 -94.87 -22.25
CA ASN A 249 44.72 -93.57 -22.90
C ASN A 249 43.40 -92.80 -22.90
N GLN A 250 43.48 -91.50 -22.66
CA GLN A 250 42.32 -90.61 -22.69
C GLN A 250 42.45 -89.67 -23.87
N GLU A 251 41.40 -89.56 -24.68
CA GLU A 251 41.32 -88.57 -25.75
C GLU A 251 40.23 -87.54 -25.42
N LEU A 252 40.57 -86.26 -25.54
CA LEU A 252 39.65 -85.14 -25.36
C LEU A 252 39.44 -84.45 -26.72
N ARG A 253 38.20 -84.04 -26.98
CA ARG A 253 37.82 -83.37 -28.21
C ARG A 253 38.34 -81.92 -28.23
N PRO A 254 38.44 -81.28 -29.40
CA PRO A 254 38.59 -79.83 -29.48
C PRO A 254 37.47 -79.14 -28.72
N SER A 255 37.77 -77.95 -28.17
CA SER A 255 36.85 -77.18 -27.34
C SER A 255 36.39 -77.88 -26.05
N THR A 256 37.18 -78.83 -25.53
CA THR A 256 36.90 -79.45 -24.22
C THR A 256 37.03 -78.40 -23.12
N ARG A 257 36.04 -78.37 -22.22
CA ARG A 257 35.93 -77.38 -21.14
C ARG A 257 36.80 -77.76 -19.94
N PHE A 258 37.67 -76.85 -19.54
CA PHE A 258 38.44 -76.88 -18.32
C PHE A 258 37.94 -75.76 -17.39
N VAL A 259 37.66 -76.08 -16.13
CA VAL A 259 37.02 -75.14 -15.19
C VAL A 259 37.82 -75.05 -13.90
N THR A 260 38.19 -73.83 -13.52
CA THR A 260 38.85 -73.55 -12.23
C THR A 260 37.85 -73.62 -11.08
N PRO A 261 38.32 -73.71 -9.82
CA PRO A 261 37.45 -73.62 -8.64
C PRO A 261 36.56 -72.36 -8.63
N ASP A 262 37.08 -71.24 -9.15
CA ASP A 262 36.36 -69.96 -9.23
C ASP A 262 35.34 -69.88 -10.38
N GLY A 263 35.18 -70.98 -11.13
CA GLY A 263 34.23 -71.11 -12.24
C GLY A 263 34.71 -70.53 -13.57
N LEU A 264 35.98 -70.11 -13.69
CA LEU A 264 36.54 -69.62 -14.95
C LEU A 264 36.66 -70.77 -15.94
N VAL A 265 36.35 -70.48 -17.21
CA VAL A 265 36.20 -71.48 -18.25
C VAL A 265 37.30 -71.31 -19.29
N PHE A 266 37.99 -72.40 -19.58
CA PHE A 266 39.01 -72.48 -20.63
C PHE A 266 38.68 -73.63 -21.58
N ARG A 267 39.08 -73.51 -22.84
CA ARG A 267 38.83 -74.52 -23.87
C ARG A 267 40.11 -74.91 -24.59
N SER A 268 40.28 -76.21 -24.84
CA SER A 268 41.32 -76.69 -25.74
C SER A 268 41.05 -76.26 -27.17
N LEU A 269 42.11 -75.91 -27.91
CA LEU A 269 41.99 -75.58 -29.33
C LEU A 269 41.88 -76.83 -30.20
N ASP A 270 42.67 -77.85 -29.87
CA ASP A 270 42.80 -79.08 -30.66
C ASP A 270 42.40 -80.33 -29.88
N TRP A 271 42.45 -81.48 -30.57
CA TRP A 271 42.35 -82.80 -29.95
C TRP A 271 43.52 -83.02 -29.00
N VAL A 272 43.21 -83.52 -27.81
CA VAL A 272 44.23 -83.83 -26.80
C VAL A 272 44.30 -85.33 -26.61
N LYS A 273 45.48 -85.91 -26.79
CA LYS A 273 45.75 -87.32 -26.47
C LYS A 273 46.62 -87.39 -25.22
N ILE A 274 46.09 -88.03 -24.18
CA ILE A 274 46.73 -88.17 -22.89
C ILE A 274 47.09 -89.65 -22.71
N PRO A 275 48.39 -89.98 -22.55
CA PRO A 275 48.80 -91.37 -22.37
C PRO A 275 48.21 -91.96 -21.09
N LYS A 276 48.12 -93.29 -21.03
CA LYS A 276 47.81 -94.01 -19.79
C LYS A 276 48.93 -93.88 -18.75
N SER A 277 48.59 -94.10 -17.48
CA SER A 277 49.58 -94.28 -16.42
C SER A 277 50.43 -95.53 -16.65
N LYS A 278 51.70 -95.47 -16.22
CA LYS A 278 52.67 -96.57 -16.29
C LYS A 278 53.13 -96.92 -14.89
N SER A 279 53.33 -98.21 -14.62
CA SER A 279 54.02 -98.64 -13.41
C SER A 279 55.48 -98.90 -13.75
N LEU A 280 56.38 -98.16 -13.12
CA LEU A 280 57.83 -98.31 -13.26
C LEU A 280 58.42 -98.50 -11.85
N ASN A 281 59.10 -99.62 -11.62
CA ASN A 281 59.76 -99.94 -10.35
C ASN A 281 58.86 -99.82 -9.08
N GLY A 282 57.57 -100.18 -9.20
CA GLY A 282 56.61 -100.13 -8.09
C GLY A 282 55.97 -98.76 -7.84
N PHE A 283 56.36 -97.72 -8.60
CA PHE A 283 55.73 -96.40 -8.58
C PHE A 283 54.81 -96.24 -9.79
N THR A 284 53.65 -95.60 -9.59
CA THR A 284 52.71 -95.26 -10.67
C THR A 284 53.04 -93.86 -11.18
N GLU A 285 53.56 -93.79 -12.41
CA GLU A 285 53.78 -92.54 -13.13
C GLU A 285 52.51 -92.20 -13.94
N MET A 286 51.96 -91.01 -13.71
CA MET A 286 50.76 -90.55 -14.40
C MET A 286 51.08 -90.25 -15.86
N GLY A 287 50.13 -90.49 -16.75
CA GLY A 287 50.24 -89.98 -18.11
C GLY A 287 50.03 -88.47 -18.13
N THR A 288 50.90 -87.73 -18.82
CA THR A 288 50.80 -86.26 -18.90
C THR A 288 50.90 -85.76 -20.33
N THR A 289 50.11 -84.73 -20.64
CA THR A 289 50.21 -83.98 -21.91
C THR A 289 49.99 -82.50 -21.65
N ASP A 290 50.79 -81.66 -22.30
CA ASP A 290 50.63 -80.21 -22.26
C ASP A 290 49.75 -79.72 -23.41
N VAL A 291 48.85 -78.78 -23.12
CA VAL A 291 47.86 -78.28 -24.07
C VAL A 291 47.70 -76.77 -23.90
N GLU A 292 47.67 -76.04 -25.01
CA GLU A 292 47.25 -74.64 -25.02
C GLU A 292 45.72 -74.54 -24.90
N VAL A 293 45.28 -73.70 -23.97
CA VAL A 293 43.87 -73.39 -23.77
C VAL A 293 43.65 -71.88 -23.83
N VAL A 294 42.44 -71.51 -24.26
CA VAL A 294 41.99 -70.12 -24.33
C VAL A 294 40.79 -69.96 -23.41
N ALA A 295 40.71 -68.85 -22.67
CA ALA A 295 39.54 -68.51 -21.89
C ALA A 295 38.30 -68.37 -22.78
N ASP A 296 37.16 -68.79 -22.28
CA ASP A 296 35.86 -68.46 -22.87
C ASP A 296 35.52 -66.98 -22.60
N ASP A 297 34.51 -66.43 -23.27
CA ASP A 297 34.08 -65.04 -23.00
C ASP A 297 33.45 -64.90 -21.61
N TYR A 298 32.69 -65.93 -21.23
CA TYR A 298 31.91 -65.98 -20.01
C TYR A 298 32.32 -67.15 -19.11
N ASP A 299 32.31 -66.91 -17.81
CA ASP A 299 32.54 -67.94 -16.79
C ASP A 299 31.30 -68.84 -16.61
N ALA A 300 31.38 -69.81 -15.71
CA ALA A 300 30.27 -70.74 -15.45
C ALA A 300 28.99 -70.08 -14.88
N ALA A 301 29.05 -68.81 -14.49
CA ALA A 301 27.93 -68.03 -13.97
C ALA A 301 27.55 -66.88 -14.91
N ASP A 302 27.89 -66.98 -16.20
CA ASP A 302 27.59 -65.99 -17.25
C ASP A 302 28.17 -64.60 -17.00
N ARG A 303 29.32 -64.50 -16.29
CA ARG A 303 30.06 -63.25 -16.11
C ARG A 303 31.26 -63.20 -17.04
N ILE A 304 31.56 -62.01 -17.57
CA ILE A 304 32.74 -61.80 -18.42
C ILE A 304 34.01 -62.22 -17.68
N ILE A 305 34.85 -63.01 -18.34
CA ILE A 305 36.14 -63.46 -17.78
C ILE A 305 37.16 -62.32 -17.81
N GLY A 306 37.46 -61.79 -19.00
CA GLY A 306 38.40 -60.69 -19.19
C GLY A 306 39.74 -60.91 -18.45
N GLU A 307 40.13 -59.95 -17.63
CA GLU A 307 41.38 -59.99 -16.86
C GLU A 307 41.42 -61.13 -15.84
N ARG A 308 40.27 -61.58 -15.33
CA ARG A 308 40.19 -62.70 -14.37
C ARG A 308 40.70 -64.01 -14.97
N GLY A 309 40.77 -64.11 -16.30
CA GLY A 309 41.33 -65.26 -17.01
C GLY A 309 42.84 -65.44 -16.84
N ASN A 310 43.56 -64.40 -16.39
CA ASN A 310 45.00 -64.46 -16.12
C ASN A 310 45.29 -65.20 -14.78
N ILE A 311 45.06 -66.51 -14.79
CA ILE A 311 45.28 -67.39 -13.64
C ILE A 311 46.78 -67.68 -13.42
N LEU A 312 47.15 -67.96 -12.17
CA LEU A 312 48.52 -68.25 -11.77
C LEU A 312 48.93 -69.70 -12.10
N ALA A 313 50.23 -69.93 -12.25
CA ALA A 313 50.81 -71.26 -12.36
C ALA A 313 50.37 -72.15 -11.18
N GLY A 314 50.10 -73.42 -11.46
CA GLY A 314 49.64 -74.40 -10.47
C GLY A 314 48.15 -74.36 -10.16
N THR A 315 47.38 -73.41 -10.71
CA THR A 315 45.92 -73.38 -10.55
C THR A 315 45.31 -74.69 -11.05
N ASP A 316 44.45 -75.30 -10.23
CA ASP A 316 43.76 -76.55 -10.56
C ASP A 316 42.61 -76.30 -11.55
N LEU A 317 42.45 -77.20 -12.52
CA LEU A 317 41.34 -77.20 -13.47
C LEU A 317 40.71 -78.59 -13.55
N THR A 318 39.39 -78.60 -13.48
CA THR A 318 38.57 -79.81 -13.63
C THR A 318 38.01 -79.89 -15.05
N ILE A 319 37.60 -81.09 -15.47
CA ILE A 319 37.01 -81.32 -16.80
C ILE A 319 35.55 -81.77 -16.61
N PRO A 320 34.58 -80.84 -16.52
CA PRO A 320 33.18 -81.17 -16.21
C PRO A 320 32.52 -82.10 -17.23
N GLY A 321 33.04 -82.14 -18.47
CA GLY A 321 32.53 -82.98 -19.55
C GLY A 321 32.83 -84.48 -19.40
N LEU A 322 33.76 -84.87 -18.52
CA LEU A 322 34.03 -86.29 -18.27
C LEU A 322 32.88 -86.91 -17.48
N LYS A 323 32.27 -87.99 -17.98
CA LYS A 323 31.14 -88.65 -17.29
C LYS A 323 31.59 -89.52 -16.11
N PHE A 324 32.80 -90.07 -16.18
CA PHE A 324 33.40 -90.98 -15.19
C PHE A 324 34.84 -90.55 -14.89
N ASN A 325 35.38 -90.94 -13.73
CA ASN A 325 36.79 -90.73 -13.35
C ASN A 325 37.26 -89.26 -13.34
N ARG A 326 36.39 -88.33 -12.94
CA ARG A 326 36.70 -86.88 -12.88
C ARG A 326 37.79 -86.54 -11.87
N ASP A 327 37.94 -87.38 -10.86
CA ASP A 327 38.96 -87.35 -9.82
C ASP A 327 40.34 -87.81 -10.33
N LYS A 328 40.37 -88.63 -11.38
CA LYS A 328 41.59 -89.27 -11.90
C LYS A 328 42.14 -88.63 -13.18
N VAL A 329 41.38 -87.72 -13.78
CA VAL A 329 41.80 -86.94 -14.94
C VAL A 329 41.51 -85.47 -14.68
N TYR A 330 42.57 -84.72 -14.38
CA TYR A 330 42.51 -83.30 -14.02
C TYR A 330 43.66 -82.55 -14.70
N ALA A 331 43.63 -81.23 -14.65
CA ALA A 331 44.70 -80.41 -15.21
C ALA A 331 45.18 -79.37 -14.22
N LYS A 332 46.41 -78.91 -14.41
CA LYS A 332 46.98 -77.77 -13.68
C LYS A 332 47.56 -76.77 -14.67
N ALA A 333 47.49 -75.49 -14.37
CA ALA A 333 48.19 -74.47 -15.13
C ALA A 333 49.71 -74.70 -15.04
N LYS A 334 50.38 -74.87 -16.19
CA LYS A 334 51.83 -75.12 -16.25
C LYS A 334 52.64 -73.85 -15.96
N GLY A 335 52.11 -72.70 -16.35
CA GLY A 335 52.65 -71.37 -16.09
C GLY A 335 51.53 -70.35 -15.95
N ASP A 336 51.89 -69.09 -15.72
CA ASP A 336 50.92 -68.00 -15.61
C ASP A 336 50.23 -67.76 -16.96
N PHE A 337 48.92 -67.54 -16.91
CA PHE A 337 48.14 -67.20 -18.09
C PHE A 337 48.24 -65.70 -18.34
N SER A 338 48.14 -65.30 -19.60
CA SER A 338 48.26 -63.89 -19.98
C SER A 338 47.38 -63.54 -21.18
N GLY A 339 47.17 -62.24 -21.41
CA GLY A 339 46.38 -61.72 -22.53
C GLY A 339 44.91 -61.46 -22.20
N GLY A 340 44.43 -61.84 -21.01
CA GLY A 340 43.10 -61.50 -20.54
C GLY A 340 43.00 -60.02 -20.20
N GLN A 341 42.02 -59.31 -20.76
CA GLN A 341 41.74 -57.89 -20.43
C GLN A 341 40.23 -57.67 -20.36
N ASN A 342 39.81 -56.80 -19.43
CA ASN A 342 38.41 -56.39 -19.33
C ASN A 342 37.99 -55.59 -20.58
N PRO A 343 36.71 -55.64 -20.97
CA PRO A 343 36.22 -54.87 -22.11
C PRO A 343 36.33 -53.37 -21.82
N THR A 344 36.87 -52.60 -22.77
CA THR A 344 37.09 -51.15 -22.62
C THR A 344 36.37 -50.32 -23.68
N ARG A 345 35.73 -50.94 -24.68
CA ARG A 345 35.08 -50.20 -25.77
C ARG A 345 33.64 -49.93 -25.40
N HIS A 346 33.24 -48.66 -25.46
CA HIS A 346 31.84 -48.28 -25.37
C HIS A 346 31.14 -48.49 -26.70
N GLN A 347 29.89 -48.94 -26.64
CA GLN A 347 29.06 -49.22 -27.81
C GLN A 347 27.72 -48.51 -27.71
N VAL A 348 27.31 -47.91 -28.82
CA VAL A 348 26.04 -47.21 -28.94
C VAL A 348 24.91 -48.24 -28.99
N THR A 349 24.11 -48.33 -27.93
CA THR A 349 22.95 -49.22 -27.86
C THR A 349 21.63 -48.46 -27.97
N GLU A 350 20.60 -49.11 -28.54
CA GLU A 350 19.26 -48.52 -28.68
C GLU A 350 18.68 -48.11 -27.31
N LYS A 351 18.91 -48.94 -26.28
CA LYS A 351 18.43 -48.66 -24.91
C LYS A 351 19.01 -47.37 -24.36
N GLU A 352 20.31 -47.15 -24.56
CA GLU A 352 20.99 -45.96 -24.06
C GLU A 352 20.60 -44.71 -24.86
N VAL A 353 20.53 -44.82 -26.19
CA VAL A 353 20.07 -43.71 -27.05
C VAL A 353 18.64 -43.28 -26.70
N LYS A 354 17.71 -44.21 -26.47
CA LYS A 354 16.35 -43.88 -25.98
C LYS A 354 16.37 -43.11 -24.66
N GLY A 355 17.33 -43.40 -23.78
CA GLY A 355 17.55 -42.63 -22.56
C GLY A 355 17.93 -41.18 -22.87
N PHE A 356 18.86 -40.97 -23.81
CA PHE A 356 19.29 -39.64 -24.24
C PHE A 356 18.18 -38.86 -24.95
N GLU A 357 17.37 -39.52 -25.79
CA GLU A 357 16.18 -38.94 -26.42
C GLU A 357 15.20 -38.39 -25.36
N GLY A 358 14.99 -39.12 -24.26
CA GLY A 358 14.16 -38.67 -23.15
C GLY A 358 14.68 -37.39 -22.49
N VAL A 359 15.99 -37.29 -22.25
CA VAL A 359 16.63 -36.08 -21.70
C VAL A 359 16.49 -34.89 -22.64
N LEU A 360 16.80 -35.08 -23.92
CA LEU A 360 16.66 -34.04 -24.96
C LEU A 360 15.22 -33.57 -25.15
N THR A 361 14.25 -34.49 -25.01
CA THR A 361 12.83 -34.16 -25.11
C THR A 361 12.42 -33.14 -24.04
N GLU A 362 12.82 -33.35 -22.79
CA GLU A 362 12.49 -32.41 -21.71
C GLU A 362 13.21 -31.07 -21.89
N GLN A 363 14.46 -31.09 -22.39
CA GLN A 363 15.21 -29.88 -22.68
C GLN A 363 14.60 -29.06 -23.82
N VAL A 364 14.23 -29.69 -24.94
CA VAL A 364 13.64 -28.99 -26.08
C VAL A 364 12.24 -28.46 -25.75
N LYS A 365 11.48 -29.14 -24.88
CA LYS A 365 10.21 -28.62 -24.36
C LYS A 365 10.41 -27.31 -23.58
N LYS A 366 11.39 -27.27 -22.68
CA LYS A 366 11.72 -26.07 -21.92
C LYS A 366 12.11 -24.91 -22.84
N ILE A 367 13.02 -25.15 -23.79
CA ILE A 367 13.44 -24.16 -24.79
C ILE A 367 12.24 -23.67 -25.59
N GLY A 368 11.36 -24.58 -26.03
CA GLY A 368 10.16 -24.22 -26.78
C GLY A 368 9.22 -23.30 -26.00
N ILE A 369 8.99 -23.57 -24.72
CA ILE A 369 8.17 -22.71 -23.84
C ILE A 369 8.81 -21.32 -23.66
N ASP A 370 10.12 -21.28 -23.41
CA ASP A 370 10.86 -20.02 -23.23
C ASP A 370 10.78 -19.16 -24.52
N MET A 371 10.93 -19.78 -25.70
CA MET A 371 10.79 -19.11 -26.99
C MET A 371 9.36 -18.62 -27.26
N VAL A 372 8.33 -19.34 -26.80
CA VAL A 372 6.94 -18.85 -26.88
C VAL A 372 6.78 -17.58 -26.06
N GLN A 373 7.28 -17.55 -24.82
CA GLN A 373 7.21 -16.38 -23.95
C GLN A 373 7.97 -15.19 -24.54
N GLU A 374 9.18 -15.42 -25.08
CA GLU A 374 9.97 -14.40 -25.75
C GLU A 374 9.23 -13.80 -26.95
N LYS A 375 8.63 -14.66 -27.81
CA LYS A 375 7.85 -14.20 -28.98
C LYS A 375 6.64 -13.37 -28.57
N ILE A 376 5.99 -13.69 -27.45
CA ILE A 376 4.88 -12.91 -26.90
C ILE A 376 5.38 -11.56 -26.38
N GLN A 377 6.45 -11.53 -25.56
CA GLN A 377 6.96 -10.31 -24.94
C GLN A 377 7.55 -9.32 -25.95
N ASN A 378 8.26 -9.82 -26.95
CA ASN A 378 8.92 -8.98 -27.95
C ASN A 378 7.94 -8.45 -29.02
N ASN A 379 6.62 -8.61 -28.83
CA ASN A 379 5.56 -8.14 -29.72
C ASN A 379 5.93 -8.34 -31.19
N ALA A 380 6.36 -9.57 -31.55
CA ALA A 380 6.87 -9.82 -32.88
C ALA A 380 5.92 -9.20 -33.92
N PRO A 381 6.41 -8.46 -34.92
CA PRO A 381 5.54 -7.78 -35.90
C PRO A 381 4.52 -8.72 -36.57
N GLU A 382 4.79 -10.03 -36.54
CA GLU A 382 3.92 -11.12 -36.99
C GLU A 382 2.66 -11.36 -36.12
N ILE A 383 2.73 -11.08 -34.81
CA ILE A 383 1.64 -11.38 -33.86
C ILE A 383 0.63 -10.22 -33.79
N GLY A 384 1.08 -8.97 -33.95
CA GLY A 384 0.22 -7.79 -34.10
C GLY A 384 -0.82 -7.62 -32.98
N GLY A 385 -0.38 -7.23 -31.78
CA GLY A 385 -1.24 -6.95 -30.62
C GLY A 385 -0.62 -7.39 -29.30
N ASP A 386 -1.33 -7.15 -28.18
CA ASP A 386 -0.96 -7.60 -26.83
C ASP A 386 -1.62 -8.95 -26.54
N TYR A 387 -0.81 -10.01 -26.48
CA TYR A 387 -1.29 -11.38 -26.30
C TYR A 387 -0.75 -11.99 -25.01
N MET A 388 -1.44 -13.00 -24.50
CA MET A 388 -0.94 -13.87 -23.43
C MET A 388 -1.03 -15.33 -23.83
N LEU A 389 -0.14 -16.15 -23.26
CA LEU A 389 -0.16 -17.59 -23.44
C LEU A 389 -1.41 -18.18 -22.76
N PHE A 390 -2.09 -19.09 -23.45
CA PHE A 390 -3.11 -19.92 -22.82
C PHE A 390 -2.43 -20.99 -21.96
N SER A 391 -2.81 -21.15 -20.69
CA SER A 391 -2.04 -21.82 -19.61
C SER A 391 -1.58 -23.27 -19.88
N ASP A 392 -2.23 -23.95 -20.82
CA ASP A 392 -1.95 -25.30 -21.32
C ASP A 392 -2.04 -25.35 -22.86
N GLY A 393 -1.77 -24.21 -23.49
CA GLY A 393 -1.88 -23.99 -24.92
C GLY A 393 -0.66 -24.42 -25.72
N VAL A 394 0.40 -24.92 -25.08
CA VAL A 394 1.64 -25.34 -25.76
C VAL A 394 1.60 -26.84 -26.01
N SER A 395 1.74 -27.24 -27.27
CA SER A 395 1.89 -28.62 -27.69
C SER A 395 3.12 -28.80 -28.57
N PHE A 396 3.64 -30.02 -28.56
CA PHE A 396 4.82 -30.42 -29.32
C PHE A 396 4.43 -31.55 -30.26
N SER A 397 4.79 -31.44 -31.54
CA SER A 397 4.50 -32.45 -32.54
C SER A 397 5.67 -32.64 -33.52
N GLY A 398 5.69 -33.76 -34.24
CA GLY A 398 6.73 -34.03 -35.23
C GLY A 398 8.14 -34.13 -34.63
N THR A 399 8.26 -34.58 -33.38
CA THR A 399 9.56 -34.73 -32.72
C THR A 399 10.39 -35.80 -33.44
N THR A 400 11.57 -35.41 -33.91
CA THR A 400 12.51 -36.28 -34.61
C THR A 400 13.88 -36.18 -33.98
N PHE A 401 14.60 -37.31 -33.96
CA PHE A 401 15.95 -37.42 -33.42
C PHE A 401 16.91 -37.81 -34.53
N GLU A 402 18.11 -37.24 -34.49
CA GLU A 402 19.18 -37.50 -35.46
C GLU A 402 20.52 -37.55 -34.73
N ILE A 403 21.24 -38.67 -34.85
CA ILE A 403 22.62 -38.78 -34.38
C ILE A 403 23.52 -38.06 -35.38
N VAL A 404 23.76 -36.77 -35.14
CA VAL A 404 24.52 -35.90 -36.05
C VAL A 404 26.02 -36.21 -36.05
N SER A 405 26.53 -36.95 -35.05
CA SER A 405 27.89 -37.46 -35.06
C SER A 405 28.11 -38.60 -36.07
N GLY A 406 27.07 -39.08 -36.75
CA GLY A 406 27.16 -40.09 -37.82
C GLY A 406 27.20 -41.55 -37.34
N HIS A 407 27.20 -41.79 -36.03
CA HIS A 407 27.24 -43.11 -35.43
C HIS A 407 25.89 -43.82 -35.56
N LYS A 408 25.93 -45.14 -35.70
CA LYS A 408 24.78 -46.05 -35.75
C LYS A 408 24.74 -46.95 -34.53
N TYR A 409 23.61 -47.62 -34.33
CA TYR A 409 23.51 -48.68 -33.33
C TYR A 409 24.54 -49.78 -33.59
N GLY A 410 25.31 -50.11 -32.55
CA GLY A 410 26.40 -51.08 -32.62
C GLY A 410 27.78 -50.45 -32.87
N ASP A 411 27.85 -49.18 -33.28
CA ASP A 411 29.15 -48.51 -33.47
C ASP A 411 29.84 -48.28 -32.12
N PHE A 412 31.18 -48.30 -32.16
CA PHE A 412 32.01 -47.97 -31.00
C PHE A 412 32.21 -46.46 -30.90
N ALA A 413 31.82 -45.87 -29.78
CA ALA A 413 31.98 -44.44 -29.51
C ALA A 413 31.96 -44.17 -28.01
N ASP A 414 32.82 -43.28 -27.53
CA ASP A 414 32.77 -42.78 -26.16
C ASP A 414 31.73 -41.68 -25.98
N GLU A 415 31.44 -40.93 -27.04
CA GLU A 415 30.43 -39.87 -27.06
C GLU A 415 29.64 -39.89 -28.37
N ILE A 416 28.36 -39.54 -28.28
CA ILE A 416 27.52 -39.26 -29.45
C ILE A 416 26.88 -37.89 -29.33
N GLU A 417 26.62 -37.27 -30.48
CA GLU A 417 25.94 -35.99 -30.57
C GLU A 417 24.56 -36.22 -31.17
N LEU A 418 23.52 -35.88 -30.41
CA LEU A 418 22.13 -36.13 -30.74
C LEU A 418 21.42 -34.79 -30.92
N LYS A 419 20.78 -34.61 -32.07
CA LYS A 419 19.95 -33.47 -32.40
C LYS A 419 18.48 -33.86 -32.28
N VAL A 420 17.69 -33.01 -31.64
CA VAL A 420 16.23 -33.12 -31.62
C VAL A 420 15.64 -31.94 -32.37
N LYS A 421 14.63 -32.19 -33.20
CA LYS A 421 13.79 -31.18 -33.84
C LYS A 421 12.34 -31.44 -33.49
N THR A 422 11.59 -30.41 -33.12
CA THR A 422 10.17 -30.51 -32.82
C THR A 422 9.43 -29.27 -33.32
N GLN A 423 8.19 -29.46 -33.75
CA GLN A 423 7.29 -28.35 -34.03
C GLN A 423 6.60 -27.93 -32.73
N VAL A 424 6.69 -26.64 -32.37
CA VAL A 424 5.99 -26.06 -31.24
C VAL A 424 4.74 -25.35 -31.75
N THR A 425 3.59 -25.67 -31.17
CA THR A 425 2.33 -24.96 -31.40
C THR A 425 1.86 -24.37 -30.09
N ALA A 426 1.69 -23.05 -30.02
CA ALA A 426 1.18 -22.35 -28.85
C ALA A 426 -0.13 -21.61 -29.15
N LEU A 427 -1.13 -21.79 -28.30
CA LEU A 427 -2.37 -21.01 -28.32
C LEU A 427 -2.17 -19.72 -27.52
N ILE A 428 -2.36 -18.59 -28.18
CA ILE A 428 -2.26 -17.27 -27.56
C ILE A 428 -3.59 -16.53 -27.71
N ILE A 429 -3.98 -15.77 -26.68
CA ILE A 429 -5.24 -15.04 -26.64
C ILE A 429 -4.99 -13.53 -26.54
N ASP A 430 -5.88 -12.73 -27.12
CA ASP A 430 -5.81 -11.27 -27.05
C ASP A 430 -6.04 -10.81 -25.60
N LYS A 431 -4.96 -10.36 -24.97
CA LYS A 431 -4.93 -9.95 -23.56
C LYS A 431 -5.74 -8.67 -23.38
N LYS A 432 -5.53 -7.70 -24.26
CA LYS A 432 -6.20 -6.40 -24.21
C LYS A 432 -7.72 -6.54 -24.36
N ALA A 433 -8.18 -7.25 -25.38
CA ALA A 433 -9.62 -7.47 -25.62
C ALA A 433 -10.29 -8.25 -24.48
N THR A 434 -9.54 -9.14 -23.81
CA THR A 434 -10.01 -9.85 -22.63
C THR A 434 -10.19 -8.92 -21.44
N ILE A 435 -9.20 -8.07 -21.15
CA ILE A 435 -9.26 -7.07 -20.06
C ILE A 435 -10.41 -6.09 -20.30
N GLU A 436 -10.58 -5.59 -21.53
CA GLU A 436 -11.66 -4.67 -21.88
C GLU A 436 -13.03 -5.30 -21.65
N TYR A 437 -13.22 -6.57 -22.03
CA TYR A 437 -14.47 -7.29 -21.78
C TYR A 437 -14.74 -7.50 -20.28
N LEU A 438 -13.74 -7.94 -19.50
CA LEU A 438 -13.88 -8.11 -18.06
C LEU A 438 -14.14 -6.78 -17.34
N THR A 439 -13.50 -5.70 -17.80
CA THR A 439 -13.74 -4.34 -17.29
C THR A 439 -15.19 -3.91 -17.54
N ARG A 440 -15.76 -4.22 -18.71
CA ARG A 440 -17.17 -3.96 -18.99
C ARG A 440 -18.09 -4.79 -18.08
N VAL A 441 -17.81 -6.08 -17.92
CA VAL A 441 -18.57 -6.97 -17.01
C VAL A 441 -18.52 -6.46 -15.56
N PHE A 442 -17.39 -5.92 -15.12
CA PHE A 442 -17.25 -5.29 -13.82
C PHE A 442 -18.11 -4.03 -13.70
N ARG A 443 -18.02 -3.11 -14.66
CA ARG A 443 -18.79 -1.86 -14.69
C ARG A 443 -20.30 -2.08 -14.70
N GLU A 444 -20.77 -3.11 -15.42
CA GLU A 444 -22.19 -3.48 -15.45
C GLU A 444 -22.71 -4.02 -14.11
N LYS A 445 -21.83 -4.50 -13.23
CA LYS A 445 -22.18 -4.98 -11.89
C LYS A 445 -22.12 -3.89 -10.82
N LEU A 446 -21.51 -2.74 -11.10
CA LEU A 446 -21.45 -1.63 -10.15
C LEU A 446 -22.85 -1.09 -9.88
N LEU A 447 -23.13 -0.81 -8.61
CA LEU A 447 -24.39 -0.17 -8.21
C LEU A 447 -24.40 1.27 -8.70
N ASP A 448 -25.25 1.54 -9.69
CA ASP A 448 -25.32 2.85 -10.34
C ASP A 448 -25.56 3.99 -9.33
N GLY A 449 -24.78 5.06 -9.48
CA GLY A 449 -24.75 6.22 -8.59
C GLY A 449 -24.30 5.94 -7.14
N SER A 450 -23.97 4.70 -6.77
CA SER A 450 -23.60 4.31 -5.39
C SER A 450 -22.16 3.84 -5.27
N GLU A 451 -21.68 3.09 -6.26
CA GLU A 451 -20.32 2.57 -6.35
C GLU A 451 -19.59 3.17 -7.57
N LYS A 452 -18.28 3.31 -7.46
CA LYS A 452 -17.40 3.71 -8.57
C LYS A 452 -16.20 2.78 -8.68
N GLU A 453 -15.75 2.59 -9.91
CA GLU A 453 -14.49 1.92 -10.23
C GLU A 453 -13.32 2.74 -9.65
N LEU A 454 -12.45 2.09 -8.89
CA LEU A 454 -11.21 2.67 -8.41
C LEU A 454 -10.04 2.26 -9.30
N SER A 455 -9.91 0.97 -9.59
CA SER A 455 -8.83 0.43 -10.44
C SER A 455 -9.17 -0.95 -11.01
N ILE A 456 -8.61 -1.24 -12.17
CA ILE A 456 -8.58 -2.58 -12.78
C ILE A 456 -7.15 -3.12 -12.67
N HIS A 457 -6.96 -4.25 -12.01
CA HIS A 457 -5.64 -4.88 -11.82
C HIS A 457 -5.35 -5.85 -12.96
N ALA A 458 -5.02 -5.30 -14.13
CA ALA A 458 -4.81 -6.05 -15.37
C ALA A 458 -3.70 -7.12 -15.29
N ASP A 459 -2.76 -6.97 -14.38
CA ASP A 459 -1.66 -7.90 -14.07
C ASP A 459 -2.14 -9.18 -13.37
N THR A 460 -3.30 -9.15 -12.71
CA THR A 460 -3.92 -10.31 -12.05
C THR A 460 -4.72 -11.21 -13.01
N LEU A 461 -4.80 -10.83 -14.29
CA LEU A 461 -5.54 -11.58 -15.30
C LEU A 461 -5.04 -13.03 -15.38
N ARG A 462 -5.95 -13.99 -15.21
CA ARG A 462 -5.66 -15.41 -15.30
C ARG A 462 -6.82 -16.23 -15.84
N ILE A 463 -6.48 -17.43 -16.29
CA ILE A 463 -7.46 -18.45 -16.65
C ILE A 463 -7.85 -19.17 -15.35
N ALA A 464 -9.10 -19.01 -14.91
CA ALA A 464 -9.63 -19.66 -13.72
C ALA A 464 -9.96 -21.13 -14.00
N ASN A 465 -10.55 -21.41 -15.16
CA ASN A 465 -10.97 -22.75 -15.57
C ASN A 465 -11.12 -22.86 -17.09
N VAL A 466 -10.83 -24.03 -17.66
CA VAL A 466 -11.13 -24.37 -19.06
C VAL A 466 -12.39 -25.23 -19.08
N ILE A 467 -13.49 -24.68 -19.60
CA ILE A 467 -14.81 -25.32 -19.60
C ILE A 467 -14.91 -26.39 -20.70
N SER A 468 -14.47 -26.06 -21.91
CA SER A 468 -14.55 -26.98 -23.05
C SER A 468 -13.60 -26.59 -24.17
N ARG A 469 -13.12 -27.59 -24.93
CA ARG A 469 -12.37 -27.39 -26.18
C ARG A 469 -13.10 -28.06 -27.33
N ALA A 470 -13.18 -27.39 -28.46
CA ALA A 470 -13.67 -28.03 -29.68
C ALA A 470 -12.66 -29.08 -30.18
N LYS A 471 -13.17 -30.16 -30.77
CA LYS A 471 -12.34 -31.28 -31.27
C LYS A 471 -11.38 -30.87 -32.38
N ASP A 472 -11.74 -29.85 -33.14
CA ASP A 472 -10.91 -29.25 -34.19
C ASP A 472 -9.77 -28.35 -33.64
N GLY A 473 -9.78 -28.07 -32.33
CA GLY A 473 -8.83 -27.16 -31.69
C GLY A 473 -8.96 -25.70 -32.14
N LEU A 474 -10.08 -25.32 -32.77
CA LEU A 474 -10.31 -23.97 -33.28
C LEU A 474 -11.02 -23.07 -32.28
N SER A 475 -11.64 -23.66 -31.25
CA SER A 475 -12.30 -22.90 -30.19
C SER A 475 -12.11 -23.49 -28.80
N VAL A 476 -12.01 -22.61 -27.81
CA VAL A 476 -11.86 -22.94 -26.39
C VAL A 476 -12.79 -22.02 -25.59
N LYS A 477 -13.58 -22.60 -24.69
CA LYS A 477 -14.38 -21.85 -23.72
C LYS A 477 -13.68 -21.91 -22.37
N ALA A 478 -13.41 -20.75 -21.79
CA ALA A 478 -12.71 -20.63 -20.52
C ALA A 478 -13.38 -19.58 -19.63
N THR A 479 -13.24 -19.75 -18.33
CA THR A 479 -13.54 -18.72 -17.34
C THR A 479 -12.26 -17.92 -17.13
N MET A 480 -12.30 -16.65 -17.51
CA MET A 480 -11.24 -15.68 -17.23
C MET A 480 -11.61 -14.88 -15.99
N GLU A 481 -10.60 -14.49 -15.23
CA GLU A 481 -10.80 -13.60 -14.09
C GLU A 481 -9.64 -12.61 -13.96
N LEU A 482 -9.97 -11.42 -13.47
CA LEU A 482 -9.03 -10.42 -13.00
C LEU A 482 -9.59 -9.78 -11.73
N GLU A 483 -8.73 -9.17 -10.93
CA GLU A 483 -9.12 -8.42 -9.75
C GLU A 483 -9.44 -6.97 -10.14
N ALA A 484 -10.53 -6.45 -9.58
CA ALA A 484 -10.91 -5.04 -9.71
C ALA A 484 -11.19 -4.46 -8.33
N SER A 485 -10.89 -3.17 -8.17
CA SER A 485 -11.19 -2.43 -6.95
C SER A 485 -12.33 -1.46 -7.18
N LYS A 486 -13.31 -1.49 -6.28
CA LYS A 486 -14.39 -0.50 -6.21
C LYS A 486 -14.39 0.21 -4.88
N THR A 487 -15.03 1.37 -4.89
CA THR A 487 -15.27 2.20 -3.72
C THR A 487 -16.66 2.81 -3.79
N PHE A 488 -17.23 3.16 -2.65
CA PHE A 488 -18.48 3.92 -2.61
C PHE A 488 -18.27 5.36 -3.10
N ASP A 489 -19.24 5.86 -3.87
CA ASP A 489 -19.21 7.22 -4.41
C ASP A 489 -19.91 8.22 -3.48
N PHE A 490 -19.18 8.72 -2.49
CA PHE A 490 -19.69 9.69 -1.52
C PHE A 490 -19.87 11.11 -2.09
N GLU A 491 -19.37 11.39 -3.30
CA GLU A 491 -19.48 12.71 -3.94
C GLU A 491 -20.80 12.87 -4.70
N ASN A 492 -21.44 11.76 -5.07
CA ASN A 492 -22.71 11.80 -5.77
C ASN A 492 -23.86 12.16 -4.82
N ALA A 493 -24.47 13.33 -5.06
CA ALA A 493 -25.58 13.85 -4.26
C ALA A 493 -26.87 13.01 -4.35
N THR A 494 -27.05 12.21 -5.41
CA THR A 494 -28.21 11.31 -5.57
C THR A 494 -27.98 9.92 -4.96
N ASN A 495 -26.79 9.66 -4.41
CA ASN A 495 -26.45 8.38 -3.83
C ASN A 495 -27.37 8.04 -2.65
N VAL A 496 -28.14 6.95 -2.79
CA VAL A 496 -29.08 6.47 -1.79
C VAL A 496 -28.37 6.07 -0.50
N ILE A 497 -27.17 5.51 -0.59
CA ILE A 497 -26.32 5.14 0.55
C ILE A 497 -25.87 6.39 1.30
N VAL A 498 -25.41 7.44 0.60
CA VAL A 498 -25.06 8.72 1.23
C VAL A 498 -26.26 9.30 1.97
N LYS A 499 -27.45 9.29 1.36
CA LYS A 499 -28.68 9.77 1.99
C LYS A 499 -29.05 8.95 3.24
N HIS A 500 -28.92 7.63 3.16
CA HIS A 500 -29.15 6.72 4.30
C HIS A 500 -28.17 7.01 5.44
N LEU A 501 -26.87 7.08 5.15
CA LEU A 501 -25.82 7.37 6.12
C LEU A 501 -26.00 8.73 6.79
N LYS A 502 -26.35 9.78 6.02
CA LYS A 502 -26.72 11.09 6.57
C LYS A 502 -27.87 10.97 7.56
N THR A 503 -28.91 10.22 7.21
CA THR A 503 -30.11 10.02 8.05
C THR A 503 -29.78 9.30 9.36
N LEU A 504 -28.89 8.30 9.32
CA LEU A 504 -28.49 7.52 10.49
C LEU A 504 -27.78 8.36 11.56
N ILE A 505 -27.07 9.42 11.17
CA ILE A 505 -26.26 10.21 12.10
C ILE A 505 -26.93 11.50 12.59
N LEU A 506 -28.12 11.86 12.09
CA LEU A 506 -28.78 13.13 12.41
C LEU A 506 -28.97 13.29 13.93
N GLY A 507 -28.49 14.42 14.47
CA GLY A 507 -28.64 14.75 15.89
C GLY A 507 -27.80 13.89 16.86
N LEU A 508 -27.04 12.91 16.36
CA LEU A 508 -26.17 12.09 17.21
C LEU A 508 -24.96 12.90 17.68
N PRO A 509 -24.44 12.61 18.88
CA PRO A 509 -23.10 13.03 19.30
C PRO A 509 -22.04 12.58 18.29
N ASN A 510 -21.01 13.42 18.05
CA ASN A 510 -20.01 13.17 17.02
C ASN A 510 -19.28 11.82 17.17
N ASP A 511 -18.98 11.40 18.40
CA ASP A 511 -18.36 10.11 18.72
C ASP A 511 -19.24 8.92 18.31
N LYS A 512 -20.53 8.96 18.66
CA LYS A 512 -21.51 7.93 18.27
C LYS A 512 -21.78 7.91 16.78
N ALA A 513 -21.79 9.08 16.14
CA ALA A 513 -21.96 9.20 14.69
C ALA A 513 -20.78 8.56 13.94
N ILE A 514 -19.54 8.78 14.40
CA ILE A 514 -18.34 8.14 13.85
C ILE A 514 -18.44 6.62 14.00
N GLU A 515 -18.75 6.12 15.19
CA GLU A 515 -18.92 4.68 15.46
C GLU A 515 -19.97 4.07 14.52
N LYS A 516 -21.12 4.73 14.39
CA LYS A 516 -22.21 4.25 13.53
C LYS A 516 -21.78 4.17 12.06
N LEU A 517 -21.11 5.18 11.53
CA LEU A 517 -20.66 5.22 10.13
C LEU A 517 -19.61 4.15 9.81
N ILE A 518 -18.68 3.89 10.74
CA ILE A 518 -17.68 2.82 10.59
C ILE A 518 -18.35 1.45 10.62
N ASN A 519 -19.32 1.25 11.53
CA ASN A 519 -20.02 -0.03 11.68
C ASN A 519 -20.90 -0.41 10.48
N GLU A 520 -21.33 0.55 9.65
CA GLU A 520 -22.04 0.24 8.39
C GLU A 520 -21.12 -0.39 7.32
N GLY A 521 -19.79 -0.33 7.48
CA GLY A 521 -18.84 -1.00 6.60
C GLY A 521 -18.64 -0.35 5.22
N HIS A 522 -19.18 0.86 5.01
CA HIS A 522 -19.00 1.63 3.77
C HIS A 522 -17.82 2.61 3.85
N VAL A 523 -17.35 2.92 5.06
CA VAL A 523 -16.35 3.94 5.33
C VAL A 523 -15.27 3.37 6.25
N LYS A 524 -14.01 3.61 5.92
CA LYS A 524 -12.85 3.18 6.73
C LYS A 524 -12.53 4.17 7.84
N GLU A 525 -12.55 5.46 7.53
CA GLU A 525 -12.25 6.54 8.48
C GLU A 525 -13.22 7.70 8.32
N VAL A 526 -13.56 8.36 9.44
CA VAL A 526 -14.51 9.47 9.50
C VAL A 526 -13.96 10.58 10.39
N ASP A 527 -14.01 11.82 9.91
CA ASP A 527 -13.82 13.05 10.71
C ASP A 527 -15.07 13.92 10.61
N ILE A 528 -15.66 14.30 11.75
CA ILE A 528 -16.88 15.12 11.80
C ILE A 528 -16.55 16.49 12.37
N ARG A 529 -16.80 17.53 11.56
CA ARG A 529 -16.63 18.93 11.97
C ARG A 529 -17.94 19.67 11.89
N SER A 530 -18.39 20.18 13.03
CA SER A 530 -19.59 21.01 13.11
C SER A 530 -19.20 22.49 13.08
N SER A 531 -19.96 23.28 12.34
CA SER A 531 -19.91 24.74 12.36
C SER A 531 -21.25 25.26 12.89
N PRO A 532 -21.24 26.11 13.92
CA PRO A 532 -20.05 26.62 14.61
C PRO A 532 -19.35 25.55 15.48
N PHE A 533 -18.04 25.73 15.75
CA PHE A 533 -17.14 24.71 16.33
C PHE A 533 -17.53 24.18 17.72
N TRP A 534 -18.43 24.85 18.43
CA TRP A 534 -18.91 24.45 19.75
C TRP A 534 -20.03 23.40 19.71
N LEU A 535 -20.60 23.10 18.54
CA LEU A 535 -21.61 22.06 18.38
C LEU A 535 -20.97 20.67 18.50
N LYS A 536 -21.45 19.87 19.47
CA LYS A 536 -20.97 18.50 19.74
C LYS A 536 -21.78 17.41 19.04
N ASN A 537 -22.90 17.79 18.43
CA ASN A 537 -23.80 16.89 17.74
C ASN A 537 -23.82 17.23 16.25
N VAL A 538 -24.14 16.23 15.44
CA VAL A 538 -24.43 16.37 14.02
C VAL A 538 -25.70 17.21 13.83
N ALA A 539 -25.72 18.06 12.81
CA ALA A 539 -26.89 18.86 12.46
C ALA A 539 -28.15 17.99 12.32
N SER A 540 -29.27 18.45 12.89
CA SER A 540 -30.52 17.70 12.85
C SER A 540 -31.23 17.76 11.50
N ASN A 541 -30.84 18.69 10.62
CA ASN A 541 -31.34 18.78 9.25
C ASN A 541 -30.36 18.09 8.29
N ILE A 542 -30.87 17.19 7.45
CA ILE A 542 -30.10 16.45 6.45
C ILE A 542 -29.38 17.35 5.43
N ASP A 543 -29.99 18.47 5.05
CA ASP A 543 -29.41 19.41 4.08
C ASP A 543 -28.20 20.17 4.65
N ASN A 544 -28.09 20.20 5.98
CA ASN A 544 -26.97 20.82 6.69
C ASN A 544 -25.81 19.83 6.90
N VAL A 545 -25.94 18.57 6.48
CA VAL A 545 -24.88 17.55 6.56
C VAL A 545 -24.27 17.33 5.17
N GLU A 546 -22.99 17.65 5.03
CA GLU A 546 -22.23 17.51 3.79
C GLU A 546 -21.17 16.42 3.95
N PHE A 547 -21.12 15.48 3.01
CA PHE A 547 -20.07 14.46 2.96
C PHE A 547 -18.97 14.93 2.02
N LYS A 548 -17.72 14.83 2.45
CA LYS A 548 -16.53 15.13 1.65
C LYS A 548 -15.57 13.97 1.70
N ILE A 549 -14.92 13.67 0.57
CA ILE A 549 -13.87 12.68 0.56
C ILE A 549 -12.60 13.30 1.16
N ARG A 550 -11.95 12.56 2.06
CA ARG A 550 -10.62 12.91 2.56
C ARG A 550 -9.63 12.74 1.40
N GLN A 551 -9.08 13.86 0.91
CA GLN A 551 -8.03 13.86 -0.12
C GLN A 551 -6.74 13.21 0.38
#